data_AF-A0A1G5WJP9-F1
#
_entry.id   AF-A0A1G5WJP9-F1
#
_cell.length_a   1.000
_cell.length_b   1.000
_cell.length_c   1.000
_cell.angle_alpha   90.00
_cell.angle_beta   90.00
_cell.angle_gamma   90.00
#
_symmetry.space_group_name_H-M   'P 1'
#
loop_
_entity.id
_entity.type
_entity.pdbx_description
1 polymer ?
#
loop_
_entity_poly.entity_id
_entity_poly.type
_entity_poly.pdbx_seq_one_letter_code
_entity_poly.pdbx_strand_id
1 'polypeptide(L)'
;MKKIDTDGLLLCKMQAQTFESSISKYTTNSEVFIRRFMYSRIAKEFDSLVFLEQNIGEKEIFIRLDEEYGKSNYGSKKYTANEMYWIGYIYRYFSYTNDMSSIRVYKLIKPRELRGLFLSYHTLDPAQAIERILEAKGIGTSEEDELKRQYRIFCRIRNQG
;
A
#
# COMPACT_ATOMS: atom_id res chain seq x y z
N MET A 1 -5.68 -8.38 -12.98
CA MET A 1 -5.92 -8.38 -11.52
C MET A 1 -6.66 -9.66 -11.15
N LYS A 2 -6.18 -10.43 -10.17
CA LYS A 2 -6.96 -11.56 -9.64
C LYS A 2 -8.18 -11.06 -8.88
N LYS A 3 -9.23 -11.88 -8.84
CA LYS A 3 -10.44 -11.59 -8.08
C LYS A 3 -10.12 -11.58 -6.59
N ILE A 4 -10.64 -10.59 -5.86
CA ILE A 4 -10.49 -10.53 -4.41
C ILE A 4 -11.44 -11.54 -3.74
N ASP A 5 -10.94 -12.21 -2.71
CA ASP A 5 -11.67 -13.15 -1.87
C ASP A 5 -11.87 -12.57 -0.46
N THR A 6 -12.45 -13.37 0.44
CA THR A 6 -12.76 -12.95 1.81
C THR A 6 -11.51 -12.56 2.59
N ASP A 7 -10.41 -13.31 2.44
CA ASP A 7 -9.15 -13.07 3.14
C ASP A 7 -8.50 -11.76 2.66
N GLY A 8 -8.51 -11.52 1.35
CA GLY A 8 -8.07 -10.26 0.76
C GLY A 8 -8.89 -9.08 1.26
N LEU A 9 -10.22 -9.20 1.33
CA LEU A 9 -11.10 -8.15 1.86
C LEU A 9 -10.84 -7.87 3.34
N LEU A 10 -10.60 -8.93 4.13
CA LEU A 10 -10.28 -8.81 5.56
C LEU A 10 -8.96 -8.06 5.75
N LEU A 11 -7.90 -8.45 5.03
CA LEU A 11 -6.61 -7.76 5.07
C LEU A 11 -6.73 -6.28 4.64
N CYS A 12 -7.54 -5.99 3.61
CA CYS A 12 -7.79 -4.60 3.19
C CYS A 12 -8.40 -3.78 4.33
N LYS A 13 -9.42 -4.33 5.00
CA LYS A 13 -10.06 -3.67 6.14
C LYS A 13 -9.09 -3.47 7.29
N MET A 14 -8.29 -4.48 7.64
CA MET A 14 -7.31 -4.41 8.74
C MET A 14 -6.24 -3.34 8.48
N GLN A 15 -5.68 -3.29 7.27
CA GLN A 15 -4.70 -2.27 6.91
C GLN A 15 -5.34 -0.86 6.91
N ALA A 16 -6.54 -0.73 6.35
CA ALA A 16 -7.28 0.54 6.33
C ALA A 16 -7.55 1.08 7.75
N GLN A 17 -8.04 0.24 8.64
CA GLN A 17 -8.28 0.59 10.05
C GLN A 17 -6.99 0.93 10.78
N THR A 18 -5.90 0.21 10.52
CA THR A 18 -4.59 0.52 11.09
C THR A 18 -4.12 1.91 10.64
N PHE A 19 -4.31 2.25 9.37
CA PHE A 19 -3.93 3.57 8.83
C PHE A 19 -4.80 4.68 9.40
N GLU A 20 -6.10 4.46 9.51
CA GLU A 20 -7.03 5.40 10.13
C GLU A 20 -6.65 5.68 11.60
N SER A 21 -6.48 4.62 12.39
CA SER A 21 -6.08 4.70 13.80
C SER A 21 -4.71 5.33 14.02
N SER A 22 -3.83 5.32 13.02
CA SER A 22 -2.52 5.96 13.14
C SER A 22 -2.63 7.47 13.36
N ILE A 23 -3.73 8.11 12.94
CA ILE A 23 -3.95 9.55 13.12
C ILE A 23 -4.03 9.95 14.59
N SER A 24 -4.65 9.11 15.44
CA SER A 24 -4.74 9.34 16.87
C SER A 24 -3.55 8.75 17.64
N LYS A 25 -2.97 7.64 17.16
CA LYS A 25 -1.89 6.92 17.86
C LYS A 25 -0.49 7.50 17.64
N TYR A 26 -0.24 8.15 16.49
CA TYR A 26 1.06 8.73 16.16
C TYR A 26 0.98 10.25 16.05
N THR A 27 2.04 10.94 16.46
CA THR A 27 2.26 12.37 16.20
C THR A 27 2.98 12.63 14.88
N THR A 28 3.61 11.60 14.32
CA THR A 28 4.40 11.66 13.08
C THR A 28 3.56 12.01 11.86
N ASN A 29 4.22 12.56 10.84
CA ASN A 29 3.66 12.77 9.51
C ASN A 29 3.05 11.48 8.92
N SER A 30 1.85 11.59 8.32
CA SER A 30 1.14 10.47 7.70
C SER A 30 1.95 9.72 6.64
N GLU A 31 2.68 10.43 5.77
CA GLU A 31 3.53 9.79 4.75
C GLU A 31 4.69 9.00 5.38
N VAL A 32 5.21 9.45 6.52
CA VAL A 32 6.27 8.74 7.25
C VAL A 32 5.72 7.46 7.87
N PHE A 33 4.54 7.53 8.50
CA PHE A 33 3.86 6.34 9.01
C PHE A 33 3.58 5.34 7.88
N ILE A 34 2.97 5.79 6.78
CA ILE A 34 2.65 4.94 5.64
C ILE A 34 3.91 4.27 5.11
N ARG A 35 5.00 5.02 4.92
CA ARG A 35 6.27 4.44 4.48
C ARG A 35 6.79 3.38 5.46
N ARG A 36 6.79 3.65 6.76
CA ARG A 36 7.23 2.68 7.78
C ARG A 36 6.39 1.41 7.74
N PHE A 37 5.07 1.54 7.71
CA PHE A 37 4.17 0.40 7.58
C PHE A 37 4.47 -0.40 6.31
N MET A 38 4.51 0.23 5.14
CA MET A 38 4.68 -0.46 3.86
C MET A 38 6.03 -1.17 3.71
N TYR A 39 7.04 -0.82 4.52
CA TYR A 39 8.36 -1.47 4.57
C TYR A 39 8.51 -2.45 5.75
N SER A 40 7.55 -2.48 6.67
CA SER A 40 7.61 -3.26 7.90
C SER A 40 7.54 -4.77 7.67
N ARG A 41 7.91 -5.52 8.70
CA ARG A 41 7.65 -6.97 8.77
C ARG A 41 6.16 -7.30 8.72
N ILE A 42 5.32 -6.47 9.34
CA ILE A 42 3.86 -6.63 9.30
C ILE A 42 3.34 -6.62 7.86
N ALA A 43 3.78 -5.65 7.04
CA ALA A 43 3.34 -5.58 5.64
C ALA A 43 3.78 -6.82 4.84
N LYS A 44 4.94 -7.41 5.14
CA LYS A 44 5.38 -8.68 4.53
C LYS A 44 4.50 -9.85 4.95
N GLU A 45 4.09 -9.90 6.21
CA GLU A 45 3.16 -10.94 6.71
C GLU A 45 1.77 -10.80 6.09
N PHE A 46 1.32 -9.56 5.83
CA PHE A 46 0.10 -9.30 5.05
C PHE A 46 0.25 -9.76 3.60
N ASP A 47 1.43 -9.55 2.99
CA ASP A 47 1.71 -10.00 1.62
C ASP A 47 1.68 -11.55 1.51
N SER A 48 2.05 -12.27 2.57
CA SER A 48 2.11 -13.75 2.60
C SER A 48 0.94 -14.43 3.31
N LEU A 49 -0.09 -13.69 3.71
CA LEU A 49 -1.28 -14.16 4.47
C LEU A 49 -1.03 -14.74 5.87
N VAL A 50 0.23 -14.99 6.22
CA VAL A 50 0.69 -15.45 7.54
C VAL A 50 0.10 -14.60 8.68
N PHE A 51 -0.15 -13.31 8.44
CA PHE A 51 -0.77 -12.46 9.46
C PHE A 51 -2.16 -12.96 9.91
N LEU A 52 -2.96 -13.56 9.02
CA LEU A 52 -4.31 -14.07 9.36
C LEU A 52 -4.26 -15.30 10.27
N GLU A 53 -3.18 -16.06 10.23
CA GLU A 53 -2.94 -17.22 11.10
C GLU A 53 -2.51 -16.79 12.50
N GLN A 54 -1.98 -15.57 12.62
CA GLN A 54 -1.54 -14.99 13.87
C GLN A 54 -2.75 -14.29 14.52
N ASN A 55 -3.12 -14.67 15.73
CA ASN A 55 -4.21 -14.04 16.49
C ASN A 55 -3.77 -12.66 17.05
N ILE A 56 -3.32 -11.78 16.17
CA ILE A 56 -2.71 -10.48 16.46
C ILE A 56 -3.77 -9.39 16.30
N GLY A 57 -4.00 -8.65 17.39
CA GLY A 57 -4.89 -7.50 17.39
C GLY A 57 -4.23 -6.22 16.84
N GLU A 58 -5.05 -5.23 16.51
CA GLU A 58 -4.59 -3.94 15.97
C GLU A 58 -3.56 -3.22 16.86
N LYS A 59 -3.64 -3.36 18.19
CA LYS A 59 -2.67 -2.75 19.12
C LYS A 59 -1.27 -3.31 18.93
N GLU A 60 -1.16 -4.61 18.67
CA GLU A 60 0.11 -5.31 18.52
C GLU A 60 0.83 -4.88 17.24
N ILE A 61 0.09 -4.56 16.18
CA ILE A 61 0.67 -3.98 14.95
C ILE A 61 1.49 -2.73 15.28
N PHE A 62 0.96 -1.83 16.10
CA PHE A 62 1.67 -0.58 16.45
C PHE A 62 2.86 -0.82 17.36
N ILE A 63 2.77 -1.76 18.30
CA ILE A 63 3.90 -2.17 19.15
C ILE A 63 5.06 -2.65 18.26
N ARG A 64 4.77 -3.59 17.34
CA ARG A 64 5.78 -4.14 16.43
C ARG A 64 6.36 -3.08 15.47
N LEU A 65 5.57 -2.10 15.03
CA LEU A 65 6.07 -0.98 14.24
C LEU A 65 7.00 -0.06 15.04
N ASP A 66 6.67 0.20 16.30
CA ASP A 66 7.52 0.98 17.21
C ASP A 66 8.82 0.26 17.56
N GLU A 67 8.78 -1.07 17.72
CA GLU A 67 9.98 -1.91 17.90
C GLU A 67 10.89 -1.88 16.67
N GLU A 68 10.31 -1.90 15.47
CA GLU A 68 11.09 -1.93 14.22
C GLU A 68 11.69 -0.56 13.85
N TYR A 69 10.96 0.54 14.06
CA TYR A 69 11.35 1.87 13.56
C TYR A 69 11.56 2.94 14.64
N GLY A 70 11.28 2.63 15.90
CA GLY A 70 11.30 3.57 17.01
C GLY A 70 10.19 4.63 16.94
N LYS A 71 9.92 5.26 18.08
CA LYS A 71 9.01 6.42 18.14
C LYS A 71 9.63 7.60 17.40
N SER A 72 8.85 8.28 16.56
CA SER A 72 9.31 9.46 15.83
C SER A 72 8.29 10.58 15.92
N ASN A 73 8.76 11.80 16.20
CA ASN A 73 7.94 13.01 16.19
C ASN A 73 8.19 13.87 14.93
N TYR A 74 8.72 13.27 13.86
CA TYR A 74 9.17 14.00 12.68
C TYR A 74 8.00 14.43 11.77
N GLY A 75 7.78 15.75 11.70
CA GLY A 75 6.77 16.41 10.85
C GLY A 75 5.34 16.28 11.39
N SER A 76 4.51 17.32 11.20
CA SER A 76 3.15 17.41 11.75
C SER A 76 2.04 17.31 10.72
N LYS A 77 2.36 17.23 9.42
CA LYS A 77 1.35 17.16 8.37
C LYS A 77 0.65 15.80 8.42
N LYS A 78 -0.60 15.82 8.88
CA LYS A 78 -1.48 14.66 8.94
C LYS A 78 -2.51 14.71 7.83
N TYR A 79 -2.79 13.54 7.29
CA TYR A 79 -3.98 13.30 6.47
C TYR A 79 -5.19 13.11 7.38
N THR A 80 -6.39 13.23 6.84
CA THR A 80 -7.63 12.94 7.57
C THR A 80 -7.77 11.44 7.80
N ALA A 81 -8.60 11.04 8.77
CA ALA A 81 -8.93 9.65 9.04
C ALA A 81 -9.43 8.92 7.78
N ASN A 82 -10.36 9.55 7.04
CA ASN A 82 -10.92 8.98 5.81
C ASN A 82 -9.88 8.85 4.69
N GLU A 83 -9.01 9.85 4.51
CA GLU A 83 -7.90 9.76 3.54
C GLU A 83 -6.97 8.58 3.89
N MET A 84 -6.62 8.42 5.17
CA MET A 84 -5.76 7.33 5.63
C MET A 84 -6.40 5.96 5.45
N TYR A 85 -7.67 5.82 5.83
CA TYR A 85 -8.45 4.60 5.65
C TYR A 85 -8.43 4.17 4.18
N TRP A 86 -8.80 5.09 3.28
CA TRP A 86 -8.87 4.80 1.86
C TRP A 86 -7.50 4.48 1.26
N ILE A 87 -6.44 5.21 1.63
CA ILE A 87 -5.07 4.90 1.18
C ILE A 87 -4.65 3.50 1.63
N GLY A 88 -4.89 3.15 2.91
CA GLY A 88 -4.58 1.83 3.44
C GLY A 88 -5.31 0.72 2.70
N TYR A 89 -6.60 0.93 2.43
CA TYR A 89 -7.44 0.01 1.68
C TYR A 89 -6.92 -0.20 0.24
N ILE A 90 -6.72 0.89 -0.52
CA ILE A 90 -6.27 0.82 -1.91
C ILE A 90 -4.90 0.15 -2.03
N TYR A 91 -3.96 0.46 -1.14
CA TYR A 91 -2.66 -0.19 -1.17
C TYR A 91 -2.75 -1.69 -0.96
N ARG A 92 -3.53 -2.15 0.03
CA ARG A 92 -3.67 -3.57 0.29
C ARG A 92 -4.40 -4.28 -0.83
N TYR A 93 -5.48 -3.69 -1.33
CA TYR A 93 -6.25 -4.22 -2.45
C TYR A 93 -5.37 -4.37 -3.69
N PHE A 94 -4.59 -3.33 -4.02
CA PHE A 94 -3.70 -3.35 -5.17
C PHE A 94 -2.63 -4.44 -5.05
N SER A 95 -1.99 -4.50 -3.89
CA SER A 95 -0.95 -5.46 -3.59
C SER A 95 -1.47 -6.90 -3.62
N TYR A 96 -2.65 -7.15 -3.05
CA TYR A 96 -3.30 -8.47 -3.06
C TYR A 96 -3.70 -8.89 -4.47
N THR A 97 -4.43 -8.05 -5.19
CA THR A 97 -5.03 -8.40 -6.49
C THR A 97 -4.03 -8.46 -7.64
N ASN A 98 -2.79 -8.01 -7.45
CA ASN A 98 -1.74 -8.05 -8.48
C ASN A 98 -0.52 -8.87 -8.04
N ASP A 99 -0.62 -9.61 -6.93
CA ASP A 99 0.47 -10.41 -6.37
C ASP A 99 1.79 -9.63 -6.26
N MET A 100 1.67 -8.34 -5.91
CA MET A 100 2.81 -7.46 -5.72
C MET A 100 3.07 -7.30 -4.23
N SER A 101 4.33 -7.15 -3.84
CA SER A 101 4.67 -6.79 -2.46
C SER A 101 4.22 -5.37 -2.12
N SER A 102 3.94 -5.13 -0.84
CA SER A 102 3.60 -3.81 -0.30
C SER A 102 4.65 -2.76 -0.68
N ILE A 103 5.93 -3.12 -0.63
CA ILE A 103 7.04 -2.24 -1.03
C ILE A 103 6.96 -1.88 -2.52
N ARG A 104 6.66 -2.84 -3.40
CA ARG A 104 6.55 -2.59 -4.85
C ARG A 104 5.39 -1.63 -5.13
N VAL A 105 4.25 -1.84 -4.48
CA VAL A 105 3.07 -0.97 -4.59
C VAL A 105 3.35 0.45 -4.10
N TYR A 106 3.97 0.62 -2.93
CA TYR A 106 4.37 1.93 -2.41
C TYR A 106 5.39 2.65 -3.31
N LYS A 107 6.27 1.90 -3.97
CA LYS A 107 7.20 2.48 -4.95
C LYS A 107 6.50 2.95 -6.21
N LEU A 108 5.44 2.26 -6.63
CA LEU A 108 4.67 2.58 -7.83
C LEU A 108 3.80 3.82 -7.67
N ILE A 109 3.06 3.92 -6.56
CA ILE A 109 2.12 5.01 -6.31
C ILE A 109 2.44 5.61 -4.95
N LYS A 110 2.79 6.90 -4.89
CA LYS A 110 3.12 7.57 -3.62
C LYS A 110 1.87 7.96 -2.84
N PRO A 111 1.93 8.01 -1.50
CA PRO A 111 0.76 8.35 -0.68
C PRO A 111 0.20 9.74 -1.00
N ARG A 112 1.08 10.68 -1.34
CA ARG A 112 0.71 12.03 -1.77
C ARG A 112 -0.10 12.03 -3.08
N GLU A 113 0.22 11.13 -4.01
CA GLU A 113 -0.54 10.96 -5.26
C GLU A 113 -1.93 10.41 -4.97
N LEU A 114 -2.02 9.33 -4.17
CA LEU A 114 -3.30 8.76 -3.75
C LEU A 114 -4.16 9.82 -3.05
N ARG A 115 -3.60 10.54 -2.07
CA ARG A 115 -4.32 11.60 -1.38
C ARG A 115 -4.92 12.63 -2.34
N GLY A 116 -4.18 13.05 -3.38
CA GLY A 116 -4.67 13.99 -4.38
C GLY A 116 -5.87 13.47 -5.17
N LEU A 117 -6.04 12.15 -5.25
CA LEU A 117 -7.14 11.48 -5.95
C LEU A 117 -8.31 11.12 -5.03
N PHE A 118 -8.18 11.31 -3.71
CA PHE A 118 -9.16 10.88 -2.72
C PHE A 118 -10.56 11.37 -3.07
N LEU A 119 -10.76 12.69 -3.25
CA LEU A 119 -12.09 13.25 -3.52
C LEU A 119 -12.74 12.67 -4.78
N SER A 120 -11.94 12.42 -5.83
CA SER A 120 -12.44 11.91 -7.10
C SER A 120 -12.72 10.41 -7.07
N TYR A 121 -11.91 9.63 -6.35
CA TYR A 121 -11.88 8.16 -6.48
C TYR A 121 -12.37 7.39 -5.26
N HIS A 122 -12.58 8.02 -4.10
CA HIS A 122 -12.94 7.31 -2.86
C HIS A 122 -14.31 6.62 -2.87
N THR A 123 -15.19 6.97 -3.82
CA THR A 123 -16.50 6.32 -4.02
C THR A 123 -16.49 5.29 -5.14
N LEU A 124 -15.37 5.13 -5.85
CA LEU A 124 -15.24 4.13 -6.90
C LEU A 124 -14.98 2.76 -6.30
N ASP A 125 -15.30 1.72 -7.08
CA ASP A 125 -14.80 0.38 -6.80
C ASP A 125 -13.25 0.41 -6.76
N PRO A 126 -12.61 -0.26 -5.79
CA PRO A 126 -11.15 -0.27 -5.65
C PRO A 126 -10.41 -0.71 -6.92
N ALA A 127 -10.91 -1.72 -7.63
CA ALA A 127 -10.26 -2.17 -8.88
C ALA A 127 -10.32 -1.07 -9.94
N GLN A 128 -11.48 -0.44 -10.08
CA GLN A 128 -11.69 0.70 -10.98
C GLN A 128 -10.83 1.92 -10.65
N ALA A 129 -10.61 2.20 -9.36
CA ALA A 129 -9.72 3.28 -8.94
C ALA A 129 -8.26 2.96 -9.31
N ILE A 130 -7.82 1.72 -9.07
CA ILE A 130 -6.45 1.27 -9.39
C ILE A 130 -6.19 1.29 -10.89
N GLU A 131 -7.12 0.79 -11.70
CA GLU A 131 -7.01 0.78 -13.16
C GLU A 131 -6.80 2.19 -13.72
N ARG A 132 -7.63 3.15 -13.31
CA ARG A 132 -7.49 4.56 -13.70
C ARG A 132 -6.16 5.17 -13.25
N ILE A 133 -5.67 4.81 -12.07
CA ILE A 133 -4.36 5.27 -11.59
C ILE A 133 -3.24 4.71 -12.47
N LEU A 134 -3.27 3.42 -12.82
CA LEU A 134 -2.24 2.79 -13.65
C LEU A 134 -2.25 3.32 -15.07
N GLU A 135 -3.43 3.52 -15.65
CA GLU A 135 -3.62 4.13 -16.97
C GLU A 135 -3.04 5.54 -17.02
N ALA A 136 -3.35 6.40 -16.03
CA ALA A 136 -2.81 7.76 -15.94
C ALA A 136 -1.27 7.77 -15.81
N LYS A 137 -0.66 6.70 -15.30
CA LYS A 137 0.79 6.54 -15.20
C LYS A 137 1.42 5.94 -16.46
N GLY A 138 0.63 5.56 -17.47
CA GLY A 138 1.11 4.86 -18.66
C GLY A 138 1.69 3.49 -18.36
N ILE A 139 1.30 2.88 -17.23
CA ILE A 139 1.69 1.52 -16.88
C ILE A 139 0.61 0.63 -17.48
N GLY A 140 0.91 0.10 -18.67
CA GLY A 140 0.01 -0.81 -19.34
C GLY A 140 -0.30 -2.02 -18.46
N THR A 141 -1.58 -2.34 -18.36
CA THR A 141 -2.14 -3.45 -17.58
C THR A 141 -2.13 -4.78 -18.35
N SER A 142 -1.60 -4.78 -19.59
CA SER A 142 -1.49 -5.98 -20.43
C SER A 142 -0.19 -6.76 -20.18
N GLU A 143 -0.23 -8.08 -20.39
CA GLU A 143 0.98 -8.93 -20.35
C GLU A 143 2.06 -8.43 -21.33
N GLU A 144 1.67 -7.89 -22.49
CA GLU A 144 2.61 -7.32 -23.45
C GLU A 144 3.37 -6.12 -22.89
N ASP A 145 2.72 -5.28 -22.08
CA ASP A 145 3.34 -4.08 -21.52
C ASP A 145 4.33 -4.45 -20.41
N GLU A 146 4.03 -5.48 -19.63
CA GLU A 146 4.96 -6.03 -18.64
C GLU A 146 6.15 -6.71 -19.34
N LEU A 147 5.93 -7.45 -20.42
CA LEU A 147 6.99 -8.03 -21.26
C LEU A 147 7.89 -6.94 -21.86
N LYS A 148 7.29 -5.89 -22.44
CA LYS A 148 8.04 -4.74 -23.01
C LYS A 148 8.86 -4.04 -21.93
N ARG A 149 8.32 -3.89 -20.71
CA ARG A 149 9.04 -3.30 -19.57
C ARG A 149 10.21 -4.18 -19.14
N GLN A 150 10.00 -5.49 -18.97
CA GLN A 150 11.06 -6.44 -18.62
C GLN A 150 12.16 -6.47 -19.68
N TYR A 151 11.79 -6.47 -20.97
CA TYR A 151 12.72 -6.39 -22.08
C TYR A 151 13.56 -5.11 -22.06
N ARG A 152 12.94 -3.93 -21.84
CA ARG A 152 13.69 -2.66 -21.72
C ARG A 152 14.70 -2.67 -20.56
N ILE A 153 14.35 -3.30 -19.43
CA ILE A 153 15.25 -3.46 -18.28
C ILE A 153 16.42 -4.37 -18.66
N PHE A 154 16.13 -5.52 -19.28
CA PHE A 154 17.15 -6.45 -19.76
C PHE A 154 18.14 -5.79 -20.73
N CYS A 155 17.65 -5.02 -21.71
CA CYS A 155 18.51 -4.31 -22.65
C CYS A 155 19.42 -3.28 -21.96
N ARG A 156 18.92 -2.56 -20.95
CA ARG A 156 19.75 -1.62 -20.18
C ARG A 156 20.86 -2.31 -19.40
N ILE A 157 20.57 -3.44 -18.77
CA ILE A 157 21.57 -4.23 -18.03
C ILE A 157 22.64 -4.74 -18.99
N ARG A 158 22.23 -5.26 -20.16
CA ARG A 158 23.17 -5.78 -21.16
C ARG A 158 24.05 -4.72 -21.82
N ASN A 159 23.57 -3.49 -21.92
CA ASN A 159 24.32 -2.38 -22.53
C ASN A 159 25.19 -1.60 -21.51
N GLN A 160 25.16 -1.97 -20.24
CA GLN A 160 25.99 -1.37 -19.17
C GLN A 160 27.15 -2.27 -18.71
N GLY A 161 27.28 -3.48 -19.26
CA GLY A 161 28.43 -4.37 -19.09
C GLY A 161 29.24 -4.47 -20.38
#